data_AF-A0A3D2UMM6-F1
#
_entry.id   AF-A0A3D2UMM6-F1
#
_cell.length_a   1.000
_cell.length_b   1.000
_cell.length_c   1.000
_cell.angle_alpha   90.00
_cell.angle_beta   90.00
_cell.angle_gamma   90.00
#
_symmetry.space_group_name_H-M   'P 1'
#
loop_
_entity.id
_entity.type
_entity.pdbx_description
1 polymer ?
#
loop_
_entity_poly.entity_id
_entity_poly.type
_entity_poly.pdbx_seq_one_letter_code
_entity_poly.pdbx_strand_id
1 'polypeptide(L)'
;TPAFNLRALSYHAARAMFRAALKINGGAFIFELARSEMSYSAQRPSEYVTNILAAAIAEGFVGPVFVQGDHFQVSAKKYQTNPEAELQAVRDLCTESIAAGFYNIDVDTSTLVDIHLPTVEEQQALNSRLSAELSKFIRDNEPAGVTISIGGEIGEVGTTNSNEFELRAYMNGFNAHLKKIAPDKAGLSKISVLTGTSHGGTVLADGSLAEVTIAFDVLRDLSRIGRKEYGMGGTVQHGASTVPEENFNKFVQNEAIEVHLATNFTTMFFDNVPADFKQEMYAWLDANFANERKPGMTDEQFYYKTRKNAIGPFKAQSYALPDDAKTKLINAWEAQFDKLFNLLGVKDTKQYTDKYIKPVKVAPKFEDYVKQDVAAEDVSDLAD
;
A
#
# COMPACT_ATOMS: atom_id res chain seq x y z
N THR A 1 0.66 8.42 10.08
CA THR A 1 -0.66 8.06 9.55
C THR A 1 -0.69 6.59 9.23
N PRO A 2 -1.60 5.78 9.79
CA PRO A 2 -1.75 4.42 9.32
C PRO A 2 -2.40 4.38 7.93
N ALA A 3 -1.88 3.52 7.06
CA ALA A 3 -2.45 3.19 5.76
C ALA A 3 -2.82 1.70 5.74
N PHE A 4 -4.00 1.37 5.20
CA PHE A 4 -4.59 0.03 5.32
C PHE A 4 -4.98 -0.56 3.98
N ASN A 5 -4.37 -1.69 3.63
CA ASN A 5 -4.71 -2.46 2.44
C ASN A 5 -5.87 -3.43 2.75
N LEU A 6 -7.10 -3.02 2.47
CA LEU A 6 -8.30 -3.82 2.75
C LEU A 6 -8.59 -4.79 1.59
N ARG A 7 -7.86 -5.90 1.56
CA ARG A 7 -7.85 -6.86 0.44
C ARG A 7 -9.14 -7.72 0.33
N ALA A 8 -9.79 -8.05 1.43
CA ALA A 8 -10.98 -8.90 1.45
C ALA A 8 -12.16 -8.17 2.09
N LEU A 9 -13.37 -8.32 1.51
CA LEU A 9 -14.59 -7.68 1.99
C LEU A 9 -14.40 -6.18 2.32
N SER A 10 -13.75 -5.44 1.42
CA SER A 10 -13.31 -4.06 1.63
C SER A 10 -14.40 -3.14 2.19
N TYR A 11 -15.65 -3.26 1.72
CA TYR A 11 -16.79 -2.54 2.29
C TYR A 11 -16.99 -2.84 3.79
N HIS A 12 -16.97 -4.11 4.19
CA HIS A 12 -17.19 -4.52 5.58
C HIS A 12 -16.02 -4.14 6.50
N ALA A 13 -14.79 -4.32 6.03
CA ALA A 13 -13.59 -3.90 6.74
C ALA A 13 -13.57 -2.38 6.93
N ALA A 14 -13.92 -1.61 5.89
CA ALA A 14 -13.99 -0.17 5.97
C ALA A 14 -15.05 0.32 6.95
N ARG A 15 -16.22 -0.34 7.01
CA ARG A 15 -17.25 -0.04 8.02
C ARG A 15 -16.72 -0.21 9.44
N ALA A 16 -16.00 -1.31 9.71
CA ALA A 16 -15.35 -1.52 11.00
C ALA A 16 -14.36 -0.40 11.33
N MET A 17 -13.53 0.01 10.37
CA MET A 17 -12.57 1.08 10.58
C MET A 17 -13.22 2.45 10.80
N PHE A 18 -14.29 2.78 10.06
CA PHE A 18 -15.02 4.04 10.28
C PHE A 18 -15.68 4.09 11.66
N ARG A 19 -16.28 2.99 12.14
CA ARG A 19 -16.79 2.93 13.52
C ARG A 19 -15.69 3.15 14.54
N ALA A 20 -14.52 2.51 14.37
CA ALA A 20 -13.36 2.72 15.23
C ALA A 20 -12.90 4.19 15.21
N ALA A 21 -12.84 4.81 14.04
CA ALA A 21 -12.43 6.22 13.89
C ALA A 21 -13.41 7.19 14.57
N LEU A 22 -14.71 6.95 14.42
CA LEU A 22 -15.77 7.80 15.00
C LEU A 22 -15.71 7.81 16.54
N LYS A 23 -15.39 6.67 17.19
CA LYS A 23 -15.24 6.59 18.65
C LYS A 23 -14.17 7.54 19.21
N ILE A 24 -13.17 7.88 18.40
CA ILE A 24 -11.97 8.60 18.84
C ILE A 24 -11.78 9.95 18.13
N ASN A 25 -12.77 10.42 17.40
CA ASN A 25 -12.66 11.64 16.57
C ASN A 25 -11.42 11.58 15.63
N GLY A 26 -11.19 10.39 15.07
CA GLY A 26 -10.09 10.12 14.15
C GLY A 26 -10.42 10.62 12.75
N GLY A 27 -9.43 11.20 12.08
CA GLY A 27 -9.57 11.67 10.70
C GLY A 27 -8.32 11.46 9.83
N ALA A 28 -7.15 11.18 10.41
CA ALA A 28 -5.91 10.96 9.67
C ALA A 28 -5.58 9.46 9.58
N PHE A 29 -6.17 8.79 8.60
CA PHE A 29 -5.90 7.40 8.21
C PHE A 29 -6.15 7.25 6.70
N ILE A 30 -5.50 6.27 6.08
CA ILE A 30 -5.51 6.08 4.63
C ILE A 30 -6.05 4.69 4.31
N PHE A 31 -6.89 4.61 3.28
CA PHE A 31 -7.24 3.36 2.62
C PHE A 31 -6.35 3.19 1.41
N GLU A 32 -5.77 2.02 1.21
CA GLU A 32 -4.87 1.82 0.08
C GLU A 32 -5.06 0.46 -0.59
N LEU A 33 -4.57 0.34 -1.82
CA LEU A 33 -4.28 -0.93 -2.47
C LEU A 33 -3.02 -0.77 -3.31
N ALA A 34 -2.18 -1.81 -3.34
CA ALA A 34 -1.04 -1.88 -4.24
C ALA A 34 -1.42 -2.46 -5.61
N ARG A 35 -0.57 -2.22 -6.62
CA ARG A 35 -0.79 -2.74 -7.99
C ARG A 35 -0.98 -4.25 -8.01
N SER A 36 -0.18 -4.98 -7.23
CA SER A 36 -0.28 -6.44 -7.08
C SER A 36 -1.62 -6.85 -6.48
N GLU A 37 -2.05 -6.14 -5.43
CA GLU A 37 -3.26 -6.41 -4.67
C GLU A 37 -4.52 -6.19 -5.48
N MET A 38 -4.55 -5.14 -6.31
CA MET A 38 -5.65 -4.90 -7.24
C MET A 38 -5.85 -6.10 -8.18
N SER A 39 -4.76 -6.76 -8.61
CA SER A 39 -4.82 -7.93 -9.47
C SER A 39 -5.30 -9.18 -8.71
N TYR A 40 -4.60 -9.62 -7.65
CA TYR A 40 -4.92 -10.90 -7.00
C TYR A 40 -6.23 -10.86 -6.18
N SER A 41 -6.65 -9.69 -5.71
CA SER A 41 -7.96 -9.52 -5.06
C SER A 41 -9.07 -9.22 -6.07
N ALA A 42 -8.72 -9.07 -7.35
CA ALA A 42 -9.60 -8.64 -8.44
C ALA A 42 -10.35 -7.33 -8.11
N GLN A 43 -9.74 -6.42 -7.35
CA GLN A 43 -10.35 -5.14 -6.92
C GLN A 43 -9.74 -3.99 -7.71
N ARG A 44 -10.46 -3.49 -8.71
CA ARG A 44 -10.04 -2.29 -9.45
C ARG A 44 -10.29 -1.01 -8.64
N PRO A 45 -9.58 0.09 -8.94
CA PRO A 45 -9.74 1.37 -8.26
C PRO A 45 -11.19 1.82 -8.05
N SER A 46 -12.03 1.74 -9.07
CA SER A 46 -13.44 2.19 -8.99
C SER A 46 -14.27 1.34 -8.03
N GLU A 47 -14.09 0.01 -8.01
CA GLU A 47 -14.73 -0.89 -7.03
C GLU A 47 -14.26 -0.54 -5.61
N TYR A 48 -12.95 -0.42 -5.41
CA TYR A 48 -12.38 -0.19 -4.09
C TYR A 48 -12.88 1.12 -3.49
N VAL A 49 -12.74 2.25 -4.21
CA VAL A 49 -13.20 3.56 -3.73
C VAL A 49 -14.71 3.55 -3.47
N THR A 50 -15.49 2.89 -4.33
CA THR A 50 -16.94 2.77 -4.12
C THR A 50 -17.25 2.07 -2.80
N ASN A 51 -16.57 0.96 -2.51
CA ASN A 51 -16.73 0.23 -1.25
C ASN A 51 -16.34 1.09 -0.04
N ILE A 52 -15.22 1.83 -0.11
CA ILE A 52 -14.78 2.71 0.97
C ILE A 52 -15.78 3.86 1.21
N LEU A 53 -16.19 4.56 0.16
CA LEU A 53 -17.13 5.68 0.28
C LEU A 53 -18.52 5.22 0.73
N ALA A 54 -19.00 4.08 0.24
CA ALA A 54 -20.25 3.48 0.70
C ALA A 54 -20.18 3.12 2.20
N ALA A 55 -19.04 2.61 2.67
CA ALA A 55 -18.83 2.33 4.08
C ALA A 55 -18.81 3.61 4.94
N ALA A 56 -18.16 4.68 4.47
CA ALA A 56 -18.20 5.98 5.14
C ALA A 56 -19.64 6.49 5.30
N ILE A 57 -20.42 6.43 4.23
CA ILE A 57 -21.83 6.84 4.23
C ILE A 57 -22.65 5.98 5.19
N ALA A 58 -22.48 4.66 5.14
CA ALA A 58 -23.21 3.72 5.99
C ALA A 58 -22.97 3.93 7.49
N GLU A 59 -21.75 4.35 7.86
CA GLU A 59 -21.38 4.61 9.26
C GLU A 59 -21.54 6.09 9.66
N GLY A 60 -21.96 6.96 8.74
CA GLY A 60 -22.16 8.39 9.02
C GLY A 60 -20.87 9.19 9.19
N PHE A 61 -19.76 8.75 8.60
CA PHE A 61 -18.50 9.48 8.61
C PHE A 61 -18.59 10.74 7.71
N VAL A 62 -18.24 11.90 8.26
CA VAL A 62 -18.22 13.18 7.54
C VAL A 62 -16.83 13.82 7.63
N GLY A 63 -16.16 13.91 6.49
CA GLY A 63 -14.83 14.50 6.36
C GLY A 63 -14.10 14.01 5.12
N PRO A 64 -12.82 14.39 4.95
CA PRO A 64 -11.96 13.82 3.92
C PRO A 64 -11.80 12.31 4.09
N VAL A 65 -11.84 11.57 2.98
CA VAL A 65 -11.48 10.16 2.90
C VAL A 65 -10.25 10.07 2.01
N PHE A 66 -9.14 9.57 2.55
CA PHE A 66 -7.88 9.47 1.82
C PHE A 66 -7.75 8.08 1.21
N VAL A 67 -7.57 8.04 -0.12
CA VAL A 67 -7.36 6.81 -0.87
C VAL A 67 -6.03 6.88 -1.59
N GLN A 68 -5.25 5.81 -1.46
CA GLN A 68 -3.87 5.72 -1.91
C GLN A 68 -3.64 4.53 -2.84
N GLY A 69 -2.83 4.77 -3.87
CA GLY A 69 -2.22 3.72 -4.68
C GLY A 69 -0.87 3.41 -4.07
N ASP A 70 -0.78 2.28 -3.38
CA ASP A 70 0.47 1.78 -2.79
C ASP A 70 1.33 1.13 -3.90
N HIS A 71 2.65 1.20 -3.80
CA HIS A 71 3.60 0.59 -4.76
C HIS A 71 3.04 0.48 -6.20
N PHE A 72 2.88 1.60 -6.90
CA PHE A 72 2.63 1.59 -8.34
C PHE A 72 3.96 1.23 -9.02
N GLN A 73 4.29 -0.04 -8.84
CA GLN A 73 5.62 -0.58 -8.97
C GLN A 73 5.89 -0.99 -10.40
N VAL A 74 7.09 -0.70 -10.90
CA VAL A 74 7.58 -1.22 -12.17
C VAL A 74 8.19 -2.59 -11.98
N SER A 75 7.72 -3.60 -12.72
CA SER A 75 8.32 -4.94 -12.72
C SER A 75 9.68 -4.90 -13.42
N ALA A 76 10.75 -5.30 -12.71
CA ALA A 76 12.09 -5.38 -13.30
C ALA A 76 12.15 -6.36 -14.48
N LYS A 77 11.46 -7.50 -14.37
CA LYS A 77 11.40 -8.54 -15.42
C LYS A 77 10.69 -8.03 -16.68
N LYS A 78 9.52 -7.40 -16.52
CA LYS A 78 8.75 -6.84 -17.65
C LYS A 78 9.46 -5.65 -18.25
N TYR A 79 10.07 -4.79 -17.43
CA TYR A 79 10.86 -3.66 -17.89
C TYR A 79 12.05 -4.12 -18.74
N GLN A 80 12.79 -5.15 -18.34
CA GLN A 80 13.88 -5.72 -19.15
C GLN A 80 13.39 -6.26 -20.50
N THR A 81 12.16 -6.77 -20.56
CA THR A 81 11.57 -7.34 -21.77
C THR A 81 11.05 -6.25 -22.71
N ASN A 82 10.28 -5.30 -22.18
CA ASN A 82 9.70 -4.19 -22.93
C ASN A 82 9.45 -2.98 -22.00
N PRO A 83 10.43 -2.05 -21.89
CA PRO A 83 10.34 -0.90 -21.01
C PRO A 83 9.10 -0.03 -21.25
N GLU A 84 8.77 0.24 -22.52
CA GLU A 84 7.66 1.14 -22.84
C GLU A 84 6.31 0.53 -22.46
N ALA A 85 6.11 -0.76 -22.73
CA ALA A 85 4.87 -1.43 -22.36
C ALA A 85 4.67 -1.47 -20.84
N GLU A 86 5.72 -1.74 -20.07
CA GLU A 86 5.65 -1.78 -18.62
C GLU A 86 5.39 -0.39 -18.02
N LEU A 87 6.09 0.65 -18.50
CA LEU A 87 5.83 2.02 -18.06
C LEU A 87 4.43 2.49 -18.46
N GLN A 88 3.93 2.08 -19.64
CA GLN A 88 2.57 2.40 -20.07
C GLN A 88 1.53 1.74 -19.16
N ALA A 89 1.75 0.49 -18.73
CA ALA A 89 0.85 -0.18 -17.78
C ALA A 89 0.74 0.59 -16.45
N VAL A 90 1.85 1.10 -15.92
CA VAL A 90 1.84 1.95 -14.71
C VAL A 90 1.12 3.28 -14.97
N ARG A 91 1.34 3.94 -16.12
CA ARG A 91 0.63 5.16 -16.50
C ARG A 91 -0.87 4.94 -16.62
N ASP A 92 -1.29 3.85 -17.25
CA ASP A 92 -2.71 3.50 -17.40
C ASP A 92 -3.36 3.26 -16.04
N LEU A 93 -2.66 2.58 -15.12
CA LEU A 93 -3.11 2.39 -13.75
C LEU A 93 -3.21 3.72 -12.98
N CYS A 94 -2.24 4.63 -13.14
CA CYS A 94 -2.33 5.99 -12.59
C CYS A 94 -3.59 6.70 -13.09
N THR A 95 -3.85 6.69 -14.40
CA THR A 95 -5.03 7.34 -14.98
C THR A 95 -6.33 6.76 -14.42
N GLU A 96 -6.45 5.43 -14.35
CA GLU A 96 -7.62 4.77 -13.77
C GLU A 96 -7.82 5.12 -12.28
N SER A 97 -6.73 5.14 -11.53
CA SER A 97 -6.76 5.40 -10.08
C SER A 97 -7.13 6.86 -9.80
N ILE A 98 -6.57 7.81 -10.55
CA ILE A 98 -6.92 9.23 -10.46
C ILE A 98 -8.41 9.44 -10.76
N ALA A 99 -8.92 8.79 -11.81
CA ALA A 99 -10.33 8.86 -12.17
C ALA A 99 -11.26 8.30 -11.06
N ALA A 100 -10.81 7.26 -10.35
CA ALA A 100 -11.53 6.67 -9.24
C ALA A 100 -11.44 7.48 -7.94
N GLY A 101 -10.47 8.38 -7.78
CA GLY A 101 -10.30 9.22 -6.59
C GLY A 101 -9.07 8.90 -5.73
N PHE A 102 -8.10 8.17 -6.26
CA PHE A 102 -6.80 7.94 -5.62
C PHE A 102 -5.97 9.22 -5.75
N TYR A 103 -5.92 10.03 -4.70
CA TYR A 103 -5.18 11.29 -4.65
C TYR A 103 -3.93 11.23 -3.76
N ASN A 104 -3.50 10.01 -3.44
CA ASN A 104 -2.14 9.70 -3.02
C ASN A 104 -1.65 8.54 -3.92
N ILE A 105 -0.49 8.67 -4.56
CA ILE A 105 0.05 7.64 -5.46
C ILE A 105 1.54 7.49 -5.19
N ASP A 106 1.94 6.31 -4.74
CA ASP A 106 3.33 6.00 -4.45
C ASP A 106 3.94 5.29 -5.67
N VAL A 107 4.84 5.98 -6.36
CA VAL A 107 5.52 5.42 -7.52
C VAL A 107 6.74 4.63 -7.06
N ASP A 108 6.86 3.40 -7.53
CA ASP A 108 7.96 2.54 -7.13
C ASP A 108 8.71 2.02 -8.35
N THR A 109 9.90 2.58 -8.57
CA THR A 109 10.83 2.10 -9.61
C THR A 109 12.09 1.51 -8.98
N SER A 110 12.04 1.22 -7.68
CA SER A 110 13.21 0.83 -6.89
C SER A 110 13.65 -0.61 -7.18
N THR A 111 12.78 -1.45 -7.74
CA THR A 111 13.12 -2.77 -8.33
C THR A 111 14.20 -2.69 -9.42
N LEU A 112 14.37 -1.52 -10.05
CA LEU A 112 15.31 -1.27 -11.13
C LEU A 112 16.68 -0.75 -10.65
N VAL A 113 16.87 -0.61 -9.33
CA VAL A 113 18.16 -0.23 -8.74
C VAL A 113 19.17 -1.35 -8.99
N ASP A 114 20.33 -1.01 -9.56
CA ASP A 114 21.44 -1.94 -9.76
C ASP A 114 22.55 -1.65 -8.76
N ILE A 115 22.56 -2.41 -7.66
CA ILE A 115 23.54 -2.29 -6.56
C ILE A 115 24.98 -2.63 -6.96
N HIS A 116 25.20 -3.17 -8.17
CA HIS A 116 26.54 -3.51 -8.66
C HIS A 116 27.23 -2.33 -9.35
N LEU A 117 26.53 -1.21 -9.54
CA LEU A 117 27.15 0.00 -10.07
C LEU A 117 28.10 0.67 -9.06
N PRO A 118 29.18 1.34 -9.53
CA PRO A 118 30.27 1.79 -8.66
C PRO A 118 29.90 2.81 -7.58
N THR A 119 28.91 3.67 -7.85
CA THR A 119 28.50 4.75 -6.93
C THR A 119 27.01 4.70 -6.65
N VAL A 120 26.60 5.15 -5.46
CA VAL A 120 25.18 5.17 -5.05
C VAL A 120 24.33 6.02 -5.99
N GLU A 121 24.89 7.10 -6.54
CA GLU A 121 24.27 7.92 -7.57
C GLU A 121 23.99 7.15 -8.86
N GLU A 122 24.95 6.33 -9.32
CA GLU A 122 24.75 5.47 -10.49
C GLU A 122 23.71 4.38 -10.21
N GLN A 123 23.74 3.77 -9.02
CA GLN A 123 22.76 2.77 -8.58
C GLN A 123 21.32 3.33 -8.61
N GLN A 124 21.13 4.57 -8.14
CA GLN A 124 19.82 5.23 -8.06
C GLN A 124 19.41 6.02 -9.32
N ALA A 125 20.28 6.14 -10.32
CA ALA A 125 20.04 7.01 -11.48
C ALA A 125 18.77 6.61 -12.25
N LEU A 126 18.55 5.31 -12.47
CA LEU A 126 17.38 4.82 -13.19
C LEU A 126 16.08 4.99 -12.37
N ASN A 127 16.12 4.63 -11.09
CA ASN A 127 15.00 4.77 -10.16
C ASN A 127 14.55 6.23 -10.06
N SER A 128 15.48 7.14 -9.77
CA SER A 128 15.18 8.56 -9.61
C SER A 128 14.64 9.22 -10.89
N ARG A 129 15.19 8.88 -12.06
CA ARG A 129 14.73 9.41 -13.36
C ARG A 129 13.31 8.94 -13.69
N LEU A 130 13.04 7.64 -13.61
CA LEU A 130 11.72 7.10 -13.96
C LEU A 130 10.64 7.54 -12.96
N SER A 131 10.98 7.60 -11.67
CA SER A 131 10.11 8.20 -10.65
C SER A 131 9.71 9.64 -11.00
N ALA A 132 10.65 10.46 -11.50
CA ALA A 132 10.36 11.84 -11.93
C ALA A 132 9.47 11.89 -13.19
N GLU A 133 9.69 11.00 -14.15
CA GLU A 133 8.86 10.89 -15.37
C GLU A 133 7.42 10.47 -15.04
N LEU A 134 7.24 9.48 -14.16
CA LEU A 134 5.94 9.05 -13.66
C LEU A 134 5.26 10.15 -12.82
N SER A 135 6.03 10.85 -11.99
CA SER A 135 5.53 12.00 -11.22
C SER A 135 5.02 13.10 -12.13
N LYS A 136 5.76 13.45 -13.19
CA LYS A 136 5.28 14.41 -14.21
C LYS A 136 3.97 13.92 -14.84
N PHE A 137 3.88 12.65 -15.21
CA PHE A 137 2.66 12.08 -15.79
C PHE A 137 1.46 12.23 -14.84
N ILE A 138 1.62 11.91 -13.55
CA ILE A 138 0.57 12.10 -12.54
C ILE A 138 0.18 13.57 -12.46
N ARG A 139 1.17 14.49 -12.37
CA ARG A 139 0.99 15.96 -12.33
C ARG A 139 0.26 16.54 -13.54
N ASP A 140 0.33 15.89 -14.69
CA ASP A 140 -0.36 16.31 -15.91
C ASP A 140 -1.82 15.81 -15.96
N ASN A 141 -2.14 14.78 -15.17
CA ASN A 141 -3.46 14.17 -15.10
C ASN A 141 -4.26 14.55 -13.83
N GLU A 142 -3.71 15.40 -12.96
CA GLU A 142 -4.39 15.82 -11.73
C GLU A 142 -5.71 16.56 -12.04
N PRO A 143 -6.79 16.27 -11.30
CA PRO A 143 -8.01 17.06 -11.40
C PRO A 143 -7.76 18.52 -11.02
N ALA A 144 -8.48 19.44 -11.67
CA ALA A 144 -8.37 20.86 -11.36
C ALA A 144 -8.63 21.15 -9.87
N GLY A 145 -7.69 21.83 -9.21
CA GLY A 145 -7.76 22.15 -7.78
C GLY A 145 -7.28 21.06 -6.83
N VAL A 146 -6.94 19.87 -7.34
CA VAL A 146 -6.35 18.77 -6.56
C VAL A 146 -4.84 18.74 -6.79
N THR A 147 -4.06 18.71 -5.72
CA THR A 147 -2.65 18.31 -5.77
C THR A 147 -2.54 16.91 -5.21
N ILE A 148 -2.20 15.95 -6.06
CA ILE A 148 -2.03 14.54 -5.69
C ILE A 148 -0.76 14.43 -4.83
N SER A 149 -0.84 13.77 -3.69
CA SER A 149 0.36 13.40 -2.94
C SER A 149 1.09 12.29 -3.72
N ILE A 150 2.40 12.43 -3.89
CA ILE A 150 3.22 11.45 -4.61
C ILE A 150 4.32 10.96 -3.69
N GLY A 151 4.36 9.66 -3.42
CA GLY A 151 5.48 8.99 -2.75
C GLY A 151 6.49 8.43 -3.74
N GLY A 152 7.74 8.27 -3.30
CA GLY A 152 8.77 7.52 -4.02
C GLY A 152 9.39 6.46 -3.12
N GLU A 153 10.33 5.66 -3.64
CA GLU A 153 10.90 4.54 -2.90
C GLU A 153 12.39 4.30 -3.19
N ILE A 154 13.13 3.89 -2.15
CA ILE A 154 14.54 3.49 -2.22
C ILE A 154 14.82 2.14 -1.51
N GLY A 155 13.78 1.38 -1.15
CA GLY A 155 13.88 0.24 -0.24
C GLY A 155 13.88 -1.15 -0.86
N GLU A 156 13.45 -1.33 -2.12
CA GLU A 156 13.10 -2.67 -2.60
C GLU A 156 14.31 -3.58 -2.91
N VAL A 157 15.43 -3.02 -3.39
CA VAL A 157 16.61 -3.82 -3.80
C VAL A 157 17.72 -3.72 -2.76
N GLY A 158 18.00 -4.86 -2.12
CA GLY A 158 19.06 -5.01 -1.12
C GLY A 158 18.56 -5.76 0.12
N THR A 159 19.49 -6.19 0.97
CA THR A 159 19.18 -6.79 2.29
C THR A 159 19.59 -5.88 3.45
N THR A 160 20.10 -4.69 3.13
CA THR A 160 20.61 -3.71 4.08
C THR A 160 19.63 -2.55 4.18
N ASN A 161 19.49 -2.02 5.39
CA ASN A 161 18.64 -0.85 5.63
C ASN A 161 19.04 0.31 4.72
N SER A 162 18.03 1.09 4.30
CA SER A 162 18.27 2.32 3.57
C SER A 162 19.12 3.29 4.38
N ASN A 163 19.89 4.12 3.71
CA ASN A 163 20.78 5.09 4.34
C ASN A 163 20.70 6.50 3.72
N GLU A 164 21.41 7.45 4.31
CA GLU A 164 21.36 8.84 3.88
C GLU A 164 21.94 9.07 2.48
N PHE A 165 22.94 8.26 2.06
CA PHE A 165 23.56 8.41 0.75
C PHE A 165 22.58 8.00 -0.35
N GLU A 166 21.83 6.91 -0.14
CA GLU A 166 20.79 6.47 -1.07
C GLU A 166 19.65 7.48 -1.18
N LEU A 167 19.17 7.99 -0.04
CA LEU A 167 18.13 9.03 -0.02
C LEU A 167 18.58 10.27 -0.80
N ARG A 168 19.81 10.73 -0.56
CA ARG A 168 20.36 11.91 -1.23
C ARG A 168 20.56 11.68 -2.71
N ALA A 169 21.14 10.55 -3.10
CA ALA A 169 21.35 10.17 -4.49
C ALA A 169 20.02 10.15 -5.25
N TYR A 170 19.01 9.45 -4.70
CA TYR A 170 17.67 9.39 -5.27
C TYR A 170 17.02 10.77 -5.38
N MET A 171 16.95 11.54 -4.28
CA MET A 171 16.25 12.82 -4.27
C MET A 171 16.95 13.89 -5.11
N ASN A 172 18.28 13.90 -5.16
CA ASN A 172 19.04 14.82 -6.00
C ASN A 172 18.81 14.49 -7.48
N GLY A 173 18.87 13.21 -7.86
CA GLY A 173 18.57 12.75 -9.21
C GLY A 173 17.13 13.08 -9.62
N PHE A 174 16.18 12.77 -8.75
CA PHE A 174 14.75 13.02 -8.96
C PHE A 174 14.48 14.50 -9.19
N ASN A 175 14.93 15.36 -8.26
CA ASN A 175 14.68 16.80 -8.35
C ASN A 175 15.38 17.44 -9.55
N ALA A 176 16.60 17.01 -9.87
CA ALA A 176 17.32 17.49 -11.05
C ALA A 176 16.62 17.11 -12.35
N HIS A 177 16.05 15.90 -12.43
CA HIS A 177 15.29 15.45 -13.59
C HIS A 177 13.92 16.13 -13.68
N LEU A 178 13.14 16.15 -12.58
CA LEU A 178 11.83 16.78 -12.55
C LEU A 178 11.92 18.26 -12.93
N LYS A 179 12.91 19.00 -12.41
CA LYS A 179 13.12 20.40 -12.77
C LYS A 179 13.35 20.62 -14.28
N LYS A 180 13.96 19.65 -14.98
CA LYS A 180 14.18 19.73 -16.43
C LYS A 180 12.89 19.51 -17.22
N ILE A 181 12.05 18.56 -16.79
CA ILE A 181 10.88 18.12 -17.56
C ILE A 181 9.56 18.78 -17.11
N ALA A 182 9.54 19.34 -15.91
CA ALA A 182 8.37 19.91 -15.24
C ALA A 182 8.79 20.95 -14.17
N PRO A 183 9.44 22.07 -14.55
CA PRO A 183 10.11 23.00 -13.62
C PRO A 183 9.22 23.59 -12.53
N ASP A 184 7.91 23.74 -12.80
CA ASP A 184 6.96 24.38 -11.89
C ASP A 184 6.05 23.37 -11.14
N LYS A 185 6.29 22.07 -11.31
CA LYS A 185 5.49 21.02 -10.66
C LYS A 185 6.09 20.65 -9.31
N ALA A 186 5.21 20.39 -8.33
CA ALA A 186 5.62 19.92 -7.00
C ALA A 186 6.26 18.52 -7.08
N GLY A 187 7.30 18.31 -6.25
CA GLY A 187 8.00 17.04 -6.13
C GLY A 187 7.26 16.01 -5.26
N LEU A 188 8.04 15.09 -4.67
CA LEU A 188 7.53 14.05 -3.78
C LEU A 188 7.09 14.63 -2.43
N SER A 189 6.09 13.99 -1.83
CA SER A 189 5.56 14.32 -0.51
C SER A 189 6.13 13.42 0.58
N LYS A 190 6.55 12.20 0.23
CA LYS A 190 6.99 11.16 1.16
C LYS A 190 7.89 10.15 0.46
N ILE A 191 8.61 9.34 1.23
CA ILE A 191 9.52 8.33 0.68
C ILE A 191 9.54 7.04 1.51
N SER A 192 9.42 5.90 0.84
CA SER A 192 9.50 4.58 1.45
C SER A 192 10.95 4.09 1.52
N VAL A 193 11.28 3.44 2.64
CA VAL A 193 12.65 3.05 2.99
C VAL A 193 12.67 1.65 3.60
N LEU A 194 13.78 0.92 3.44
CA LEU A 194 13.97 -0.40 4.02
C LEU A 194 14.57 -0.30 5.42
N THR A 195 13.95 -0.96 6.39
CA THR A 195 14.32 -0.86 7.82
C THR A 195 14.48 -2.22 8.49
N GLY A 196 14.75 -3.25 7.69
CA GLY A 196 14.98 -4.63 8.16
C GLY A 196 13.73 -5.50 8.13
N THR A 197 12.63 -4.99 7.57
CA THR A 197 11.37 -5.71 7.37
C THR A 197 11.28 -6.30 5.97
N SER A 198 10.55 -7.40 5.82
CA SER A 198 10.10 -7.92 4.52
C SER A 198 8.58 -7.84 4.42
N HIS A 199 8.07 -7.61 3.21
CA HIS A 199 6.64 -7.66 2.91
C HIS A 199 6.07 -9.04 3.32
N GLY A 200 5.04 -9.04 4.17
CA GLY A 200 4.39 -10.26 4.67
C GLY A 200 5.15 -11.06 5.74
N GLY A 201 6.42 -10.74 6.02
CA GLY A 201 7.28 -11.41 6.99
C GLY A 201 7.64 -12.85 6.64
N THR A 202 8.36 -13.52 7.57
CA THR A 202 8.89 -14.88 7.36
C THR A 202 8.15 -15.87 8.26
N VAL A 203 7.53 -16.89 7.66
CA VAL A 203 6.84 -17.96 8.40
C VAL A 203 7.81 -19.08 8.75
N LEU A 204 7.87 -19.42 10.03
CA LEU A 204 8.64 -20.54 10.56
C LEU A 204 7.93 -21.87 10.27
N ALA A 205 8.64 -22.99 10.42
CA ALA A 205 8.10 -24.31 10.10
C ALA A 205 6.88 -24.72 10.97
N ASP A 206 6.69 -24.06 12.12
CA ASP A 206 5.54 -24.25 13.00
C ASP A 206 4.35 -23.33 12.67
N GLY A 207 4.44 -22.54 11.60
CA GLY A 207 3.43 -21.58 11.17
C GLY A 207 3.46 -20.23 11.89
N SER A 208 4.35 -20.05 12.88
CA SER A 208 4.56 -18.75 13.54
C SER A 208 5.34 -17.78 12.66
N LEU A 209 5.26 -16.47 12.97
CA LEU A 209 6.06 -15.46 12.29
C LEU A 209 7.39 -15.25 13.00
N ALA A 210 8.47 -15.23 12.22
CA ALA A 210 9.79 -14.84 12.71
C ALA A 210 9.74 -13.41 13.24
N GLU A 211 10.37 -13.19 14.39
CA GLU A 211 10.51 -11.84 14.94
C GLU A 211 11.36 -10.97 14.01
N VAL A 212 10.86 -9.77 13.74
CA VAL A 212 11.56 -8.77 12.95
C VAL A 212 11.94 -7.60 13.83
N THR A 213 13.19 -7.17 13.72
CA THR A 213 13.67 -5.94 14.37
C THR A 213 13.66 -4.80 13.36
N ILE A 214 12.91 -3.75 13.66
CA ILE A 214 12.89 -2.54 12.82
C ILE A 214 14.00 -1.59 13.25
N ALA A 215 14.73 -1.08 12.28
CA ALA A 215 15.63 0.05 12.44
C ALA A 215 14.84 1.37 12.52
N PHE A 216 14.24 1.65 13.68
CA PHE A 216 13.47 2.86 13.92
C PHE A 216 14.30 4.16 13.80
N ASP A 217 15.60 4.09 14.08
CA ASP A 217 16.55 5.18 13.91
C ASP A 217 16.68 5.60 12.44
N VAL A 218 16.67 4.63 11.51
CA VAL A 218 16.67 4.90 10.07
C VAL A 218 15.42 5.70 9.68
N LEU A 219 14.22 5.32 10.15
CA LEU A 219 13.00 6.10 9.89
C LEU A 219 13.13 7.54 10.37
N ARG A 220 13.60 7.74 11.59
CA ARG A 220 13.76 9.07 12.20
C ARG A 220 14.74 9.91 11.42
N ASP A 221 15.93 9.38 11.15
CA ASP A 221 17.03 10.15 10.59
C ASP A 221 16.76 10.51 9.14
N LEU A 222 16.25 9.57 8.35
CA LEU A 222 15.84 9.82 6.96
C LEU A 222 14.61 10.74 6.87
N SER A 223 13.65 10.63 7.80
CA SER A 223 12.53 11.57 7.88
C SER A 223 13.00 13.01 8.10
N ARG A 224 13.97 13.20 8.99
CA ARG A 224 14.54 14.53 9.29
C ARG A 224 15.32 15.10 8.10
N ILE A 225 16.09 14.27 7.39
CA ILE A 225 16.78 14.67 6.16
C ILE A 225 15.75 15.05 5.08
N GLY A 226 14.75 14.19 4.85
CA GLY A 226 13.67 14.41 3.89
C GLY A 226 12.95 15.74 4.11
N ARG A 227 12.59 16.05 5.36
CA ARG A 227 11.99 17.35 5.73
C ARG A 227 12.93 18.52 5.54
N LYS A 228 14.14 18.45 6.10
CA LYS A 228 15.06 19.60 6.17
C LYS A 228 15.59 20.00 4.80
N GLU A 229 15.84 19.04 3.92
CA GLU A 229 16.58 19.27 2.68
C GLU A 229 15.71 19.23 1.44
N TYR A 230 14.62 18.48 1.47
CA TYR A 230 13.78 18.24 0.30
C TYR A 230 12.33 18.72 0.49
N GLY A 231 11.95 19.17 1.69
CA GLY A 231 10.59 19.65 1.98
C GLY A 231 9.51 18.56 1.95
N MET A 232 9.91 17.29 1.96
CA MET A 232 8.98 16.14 2.10
C MET A 232 8.42 16.08 3.52
N GLY A 233 7.36 15.31 3.75
CA GLY A 233 6.83 15.04 5.10
C GLY A 233 7.73 14.13 5.94
N GLY A 234 8.31 13.11 5.33
CA GLY A 234 9.19 12.14 5.99
C GLY A 234 9.13 10.77 5.34
N THR A 235 9.58 9.74 6.08
CA THR A 235 9.61 8.36 5.63
C THR A 235 8.32 7.61 5.91
N VAL A 236 8.08 6.63 5.05
CA VAL A 236 7.00 5.65 5.10
C VAL A 236 7.59 4.30 5.49
N GLN A 237 6.90 3.56 6.37
CA GLN A 237 7.24 2.18 6.70
C GLN A 237 6.30 1.21 5.98
N HIS A 238 6.88 0.30 5.19
CA HIS A 238 6.16 -0.85 4.64
C HIS A 238 6.37 -2.11 5.48
N GLY A 239 5.59 -3.17 5.26
CA GLY A 239 5.82 -4.46 5.93
C GLY A 239 5.69 -4.44 7.46
N ALA A 240 4.93 -3.49 8.03
CA ALA A 240 4.81 -3.35 9.49
C ALA A 240 3.92 -4.42 10.15
N SER A 241 3.19 -5.23 9.36
CA SER A 241 2.21 -6.20 9.88
C SER A 241 2.82 -7.36 10.68
N THR A 242 4.13 -7.58 10.61
CA THR A 242 4.84 -8.65 11.33
C THR A 242 5.59 -8.15 12.56
N VAL A 243 5.48 -6.86 12.84
CA VAL A 243 6.09 -6.19 13.97
C VAL A 243 5.24 -6.50 15.21
N PRO A 244 5.84 -6.80 16.37
CA PRO A 244 5.09 -6.93 17.61
C PRO A 244 4.29 -5.65 17.89
N GLU A 245 2.99 -5.80 18.16
CA GLU A 245 2.05 -4.67 18.22
C GLU A 245 2.43 -3.64 19.29
N GLU A 246 3.08 -4.05 20.37
CA GLU A 246 3.62 -3.17 21.41
C GLU A 246 4.67 -2.17 20.91
N ASN A 247 5.27 -2.41 19.74
CA ASN A 247 6.25 -1.53 19.12
C ASN A 247 5.63 -0.52 18.16
N PHE A 248 4.32 -0.56 17.89
CA PHE A 248 3.71 0.35 16.91
C PHE A 248 3.78 1.82 17.31
N ASN A 249 3.74 2.12 18.62
CA ASN A 249 3.95 3.47 19.12
C ASN A 249 5.35 4.02 18.79
N LYS A 250 6.34 3.16 18.56
CA LYS A 250 7.70 3.55 18.20
C LYS A 250 7.76 4.17 16.81
N PHE A 251 6.85 3.85 15.89
CA PHE A 251 6.78 4.55 14.59
C PHE A 251 6.52 6.04 14.79
N VAL A 252 5.54 6.37 15.65
CA VAL A 252 5.21 7.76 15.98
C VAL A 252 6.37 8.44 16.69
N GLN A 253 6.99 7.77 17.66
CA GLN A 253 8.15 8.31 18.41
C GLN A 253 9.37 8.56 17.53
N ASN A 254 9.51 7.81 16.44
CA ASN A 254 10.60 7.92 15.47
C ASN A 254 10.17 8.64 14.19
N GLU A 255 9.12 9.45 14.27
CA GLU A 255 8.77 10.45 13.26
C GLU A 255 8.47 9.87 11.87
N ALA A 256 8.16 8.56 11.78
CA ALA A 256 7.61 7.96 10.57
C ALA A 256 6.25 8.61 10.30
N ILE A 257 6.07 9.11 9.08
CA ILE A 257 4.84 9.84 8.75
C ILE A 257 3.73 8.91 8.31
N GLU A 258 4.07 7.69 7.90
CA GLU A 258 3.13 6.71 7.37
C GLU A 258 3.57 5.27 7.64
N VAL A 259 2.61 4.37 7.88
CA VAL A 259 2.83 2.95 8.21
C VAL A 259 1.79 2.09 7.50
N HIS A 260 2.23 1.23 6.58
CA HIS A 260 1.34 0.39 5.75
C HIS A 260 1.01 -0.92 6.46
N LEU A 261 -0.28 -1.30 6.42
CA LEU A 261 -0.85 -2.37 7.23
C LEU A 261 -1.82 -3.22 6.41
N ALA A 262 -1.40 -4.45 6.12
CA ALA A 262 -2.08 -5.29 5.14
C ALA A 262 -2.23 -6.74 5.62
N THR A 263 -1.11 -7.47 5.74
CA THR A 263 -1.09 -8.92 5.90
C THR A 263 -1.86 -9.41 7.11
N ASN A 264 -1.81 -8.70 8.25
CA ASN A 264 -2.52 -9.13 9.45
C ASN A 264 -4.05 -9.12 9.25
N PHE A 265 -4.60 -8.14 8.52
CA PHE A 265 -6.04 -8.12 8.22
C PHE A 265 -6.47 -9.29 7.33
N THR A 266 -5.58 -9.72 6.43
CA THR A 266 -5.77 -10.94 5.64
C THR A 266 -5.67 -12.19 6.51
N THR A 267 -4.71 -12.26 7.43
CA THR A 267 -4.63 -13.34 8.42
C THR A 267 -5.94 -13.48 9.19
N MET A 268 -6.45 -12.36 9.72
CA MET A 268 -7.72 -12.32 10.45
C MET A 268 -8.91 -12.78 9.61
N PHE A 269 -8.93 -12.48 8.30
CA PHE A 269 -9.93 -13.04 7.38
C PHE A 269 -9.87 -14.57 7.39
N PHE A 270 -8.71 -15.15 7.10
CA PHE A 270 -8.53 -16.61 7.06
C PHE A 270 -8.72 -17.31 8.41
N ASP A 271 -8.58 -16.60 9.52
CA ASP A 271 -8.77 -17.16 10.87
C ASP A 271 -10.23 -17.12 11.33
N ASN A 272 -11.06 -16.26 10.73
CA ASN A 272 -12.44 -16.06 11.17
C ASN A 272 -13.50 -16.57 10.18
N VAL A 273 -13.15 -16.83 8.92
CA VAL A 273 -14.06 -17.50 7.98
C VAL A 273 -14.37 -18.94 8.40
N PRO A 274 -15.51 -19.51 7.96
CA PRO A 274 -15.84 -20.91 8.18
C PRO A 274 -14.72 -21.87 7.73
N ALA A 275 -14.50 -22.95 8.50
CA ALA A 275 -13.38 -23.86 8.29
C ALA A 275 -13.48 -24.62 6.95
N ASP A 276 -14.69 -24.99 6.54
CA ASP A 276 -15.00 -25.59 5.24
C ASP A 276 -14.70 -24.62 4.09
N PHE A 277 -15.10 -23.35 4.22
CA PHE A 277 -14.78 -22.32 3.23
C PHE A 277 -13.27 -22.07 3.12
N LYS A 278 -12.54 -22.06 4.25
CA LYS A 278 -11.08 -21.99 4.25
C LYS A 278 -10.44 -23.18 3.54
N GLN A 279 -10.93 -24.39 3.80
CA GLN A 279 -10.44 -25.61 3.15
C GLN A 279 -10.70 -25.60 1.64
N GLU A 280 -11.84 -25.07 1.19
CA GLU A 280 -12.15 -24.90 -0.23
C GLU A 280 -11.14 -23.97 -0.91
N MET A 281 -10.84 -22.82 -0.29
CA MET A 281 -9.79 -21.91 -0.78
C MET A 281 -8.41 -22.60 -0.84
N TYR A 282 -8.07 -23.39 0.17
CA TYR A 282 -6.78 -24.11 0.23
C TYR A 282 -6.67 -25.21 -0.82
N ALA A 283 -7.74 -25.99 -1.05
CA ALA A 283 -7.78 -26.98 -2.12
C ALA A 283 -7.64 -26.33 -3.51
N TRP A 284 -8.20 -25.14 -3.70
CA TRP A 284 -7.99 -24.38 -4.93
C TRP A 284 -6.54 -23.93 -5.09
N LEU A 285 -5.87 -23.49 -4.00
CA LEU A 285 -4.45 -23.11 -4.03
C LEU A 285 -3.55 -24.31 -4.35
N ASP A 286 -3.85 -25.49 -3.80
CA ASP A 286 -3.11 -26.72 -4.13
C ASP A 286 -3.18 -27.04 -5.63
N ALA A 287 -4.31 -26.78 -6.28
CA ALA A 287 -4.48 -27.03 -7.70
C ALA A 287 -3.85 -25.94 -8.59
N ASN A 288 -3.96 -24.66 -8.20
CA ASN A 288 -3.62 -23.53 -9.07
C ASN A 288 -2.25 -22.91 -8.79
N PHE A 289 -1.68 -23.15 -7.61
CA PHE A 289 -0.40 -22.60 -7.16
C PHE A 289 0.58 -23.71 -6.73
N ALA A 290 0.38 -24.95 -7.20
CA ALA A 290 1.27 -26.08 -6.89
C ALA A 290 2.75 -25.78 -7.18
N ASN A 291 3.01 -25.00 -8.22
CA ASN A 291 4.36 -24.57 -8.63
C ASN A 291 5.06 -23.65 -7.61
N GLU A 292 4.32 -23.04 -6.68
CA GLU A 292 4.87 -22.22 -5.60
C GLU A 292 5.42 -23.06 -4.43
N ARG A 293 5.11 -24.37 -4.38
CA ARG A 293 5.65 -25.29 -3.36
C ARG A 293 7.12 -25.56 -3.62
N LYS A 294 7.98 -25.17 -2.67
CA LYS A 294 9.43 -25.42 -2.69
C LYS A 294 9.78 -26.70 -1.93
N PRO A 295 10.89 -27.39 -2.26
CA PRO A 295 11.38 -28.51 -1.46
C PRO A 295 11.56 -28.12 0.01
N GLY A 296 10.96 -28.90 0.93
CA GLY A 296 11.04 -28.66 2.38
C GLY A 296 10.07 -27.61 2.94
N MET A 297 9.23 -27.00 2.10
CA MET A 297 8.19 -26.07 2.53
C MET A 297 7.02 -26.83 3.18
N THR A 298 6.58 -26.41 4.38
CA THR A 298 5.40 -26.98 5.03
C THR A 298 4.10 -26.46 4.40
N ASP A 299 2.97 -27.10 4.69
CA ASP A 299 1.66 -26.62 4.25
C ASP A 299 1.33 -25.26 4.85
N GLU A 300 1.68 -25.02 6.11
CA GLU A 300 1.48 -23.73 6.78
C GLU A 300 2.23 -22.61 6.05
N GLN A 301 3.50 -22.86 5.70
CA GLN A 301 4.30 -21.91 4.94
C GLN A 301 3.71 -21.68 3.54
N PHE A 302 3.31 -22.77 2.86
CA PHE A 302 2.72 -22.69 1.53
C PHE A 302 1.46 -21.84 1.53
N TYR A 303 0.48 -22.20 2.37
CA TYR A 303 -0.79 -21.49 2.44
C TYR A 303 -0.62 -20.06 2.92
N TYR A 304 0.23 -19.79 3.92
CA TYR A 304 0.45 -18.41 4.35
C TYR A 304 0.93 -17.53 3.20
N LYS A 305 1.86 -18.03 2.38
CA LYS A 305 2.42 -17.32 1.21
C LYS A 305 1.39 -17.13 0.10
N THR A 306 0.60 -18.15 -0.20
CA THR A 306 -0.24 -18.18 -1.42
C THR A 306 -1.69 -17.77 -1.19
N ARG A 307 -2.21 -17.81 0.05
CA ARG A 307 -3.64 -17.58 0.35
C ARG A 307 -4.20 -16.24 -0.11
N LYS A 308 -3.36 -15.20 -0.23
CA LYS A 308 -3.78 -13.92 -0.81
C LYS A 308 -4.38 -14.07 -2.21
N ASN A 309 -3.88 -15.02 -3.00
CA ASN A 309 -4.36 -15.28 -4.36
C ASN A 309 -5.73 -15.95 -4.42
N ALA A 310 -6.26 -16.46 -3.30
CA ALA A 310 -7.62 -16.98 -3.24
C ALA A 310 -8.67 -15.87 -3.06
N ILE A 311 -8.27 -14.66 -2.66
CA ILE A 311 -9.20 -13.57 -2.33
C ILE A 311 -10.07 -13.17 -3.52
N GLY A 312 -9.47 -12.92 -4.69
CA GLY A 312 -10.21 -12.56 -5.90
C GLY A 312 -11.15 -13.67 -6.39
N PRO A 313 -10.65 -14.89 -6.65
CA PRO A 313 -11.46 -16.01 -7.12
C PRO A 313 -12.62 -16.40 -6.20
N PHE A 314 -12.47 -16.21 -4.88
CA PHE A 314 -13.50 -16.49 -3.88
C PHE A 314 -14.25 -15.24 -3.40
N LYS A 315 -14.11 -14.10 -4.08
CA LYS A 315 -14.72 -12.84 -3.65
C LYS A 315 -16.24 -12.97 -3.53
N ALA A 316 -16.91 -13.51 -4.55
CA ALA A 316 -18.37 -13.65 -4.54
C ALA A 316 -18.86 -14.53 -3.37
N GLN A 317 -18.20 -15.67 -3.13
CA GLN A 317 -18.49 -16.56 -2.03
C GLN A 317 -18.21 -15.91 -0.67
N SER A 318 -17.15 -15.10 -0.58
CA SER A 318 -16.82 -14.33 0.62
C SER A 318 -17.93 -13.33 0.96
N TYR A 319 -18.48 -12.63 -0.03
CA TYR A 319 -19.61 -11.71 0.17
C TYR A 319 -20.92 -12.46 0.51
N ALA A 320 -21.07 -13.68 0.02
CA ALA A 320 -22.20 -14.56 0.28
C ALA A 320 -22.09 -15.32 1.63
N LEU A 321 -21.03 -15.12 2.41
CA LEU A 321 -20.89 -15.74 3.72
C LEU A 321 -22.09 -15.39 4.63
N PRO A 322 -22.48 -16.32 5.52
CA PRO A 322 -23.50 -16.08 6.54
C PRO A 322 -23.22 -14.83 7.37
N ASP A 323 -24.29 -14.13 7.78
CA ASP A 323 -24.17 -12.86 8.50
C ASP A 323 -23.48 -13.00 9.86
N ASP A 324 -23.62 -14.12 10.54
CA ASP A 324 -22.91 -14.42 11.80
C ASP A 324 -21.40 -14.57 11.57
N ALA A 325 -20.99 -15.26 10.49
CA ALA A 325 -19.59 -15.38 10.10
C ALA A 325 -18.98 -14.01 9.73
N LYS A 326 -19.69 -13.21 8.93
CA LYS A 326 -19.26 -11.84 8.60
C LYS A 326 -19.18 -10.96 9.86
N THR A 327 -20.16 -11.04 10.76
CA THR A 327 -20.19 -10.27 12.01
C THR A 327 -19.00 -10.60 12.91
N LYS A 328 -18.67 -11.89 13.06
CA LYS A 328 -17.50 -12.32 13.83
C LYS A 328 -16.21 -11.69 13.30
N LEU A 329 -15.98 -11.76 11.98
CA LEU A 329 -14.83 -11.16 11.33
C LEU A 329 -14.79 -9.63 11.46
N ILE A 330 -15.92 -8.97 11.23
CA ILE A 330 -16.05 -7.50 11.34
C ILE A 330 -15.71 -7.03 12.76
N ASN A 331 -16.18 -7.73 13.79
CA ASN A 331 -15.88 -7.40 15.18
C ASN A 331 -14.40 -7.58 15.50
N ALA A 332 -13.77 -8.63 14.96
CA ALA A 332 -12.33 -8.84 15.11
C ALA A 332 -11.54 -7.70 14.48
N TRP A 333 -11.85 -7.33 13.23
CA TRP A 333 -11.23 -6.19 12.55
C TRP A 333 -11.45 -4.87 13.29
N GLU A 334 -12.65 -4.60 13.78
CA GLU A 334 -12.94 -3.38 14.55
C GLU A 334 -12.08 -3.27 15.81
N ALA A 335 -11.94 -4.36 16.57
CA ALA A 335 -11.06 -4.39 17.74
C ALA A 335 -9.59 -4.14 17.36
N GLN A 336 -9.16 -4.64 16.22
CA GLN A 336 -7.81 -4.40 15.71
C GLN A 336 -7.61 -2.94 15.29
N PHE A 337 -8.58 -2.32 14.61
CA PHE A 337 -8.53 -0.89 14.28
C PHE A 337 -8.51 -0.03 15.54
N ASP A 338 -9.34 -0.33 16.55
CA ASP A 338 -9.34 0.37 17.85
C ASP A 338 -7.93 0.34 18.48
N LYS A 339 -7.28 -0.83 18.47
CA LYS A 339 -5.91 -0.99 19.02
C LYS A 339 -4.87 -0.20 18.22
N LEU A 340 -4.86 -0.35 16.90
CA LEU A 340 -3.88 0.29 16.02
C LEU A 340 -4.03 1.81 16.02
N PHE A 341 -5.25 2.33 16.03
CA PHE A 341 -5.51 3.77 16.12
C PHE A 341 -5.01 4.39 17.42
N ASN A 342 -5.12 3.67 18.52
CA ASN A 342 -4.53 4.11 19.78
C ASN A 342 -2.99 4.13 19.70
N LEU A 343 -2.37 3.05 19.20
CA LEU A 343 -0.92 2.91 19.13
C LEU A 343 -0.27 3.89 18.16
N LEU A 344 -0.94 4.20 17.05
CA LEU A 344 -0.45 5.09 15.99
C LEU A 344 -0.93 6.54 16.12
N GLY A 345 -1.54 6.90 17.27
CA GLY A 345 -1.85 8.28 17.60
C GLY A 345 -2.94 8.92 16.74
N VAL A 346 -3.97 8.17 16.33
CA VAL A 346 -5.04 8.65 15.43
C VAL A 346 -6.12 9.44 16.18
N LYS A 347 -6.19 9.33 17.50
CA LYS A 347 -7.19 10.03 18.32
C LYS A 347 -7.13 11.55 18.11
N ASP A 348 -8.31 12.15 17.95
CA ASP A 348 -8.52 13.60 17.76
C ASP A 348 -7.82 14.20 16.53
N THR A 349 -7.38 13.38 15.56
CA THR A 349 -6.70 13.86 14.36
C THR A 349 -7.63 14.54 13.36
N LYS A 350 -8.96 14.41 13.51
CA LYS A 350 -9.94 15.10 12.65
C LYS A 350 -9.74 16.62 12.64
N GLN A 351 -9.29 17.21 13.76
CA GLN A 351 -9.00 18.65 13.82
C GLN A 351 -7.91 19.08 12.81
N TYR A 352 -6.96 18.20 12.49
CA TYR A 352 -5.90 18.51 11.54
C TYR A 352 -6.41 18.37 10.11
N THR A 353 -7.19 17.34 9.82
CA THR A 353 -7.76 17.19 8.48
C THR A 353 -8.77 18.30 8.16
N ASP A 354 -9.60 18.71 9.12
CA ASP A 354 -10.51 19.85 8.97
C ASP A 354 -9.75 21.18 8.76
N LYS A 355 -8.57 21.33 9.38
CA LYS A 355 -7.75 22.54 9.27
C LYS A 355 -6.99 22.62 7.95
N TYR A 356 -6.40 21.52 7.51
CA TYR A 356 -5.43 21.52 6.41
C TYR A 356 -6.02 21.06 5.07
N ILE A 357 -7.11 20.30 5.07
CA ILE A 357 -7.71 19.78 3.84
C ILE A 357 -8.91 20.60 3.43
N LYS A 358 -8.90 21.04 2.18
CA LYS A 358 -10.04 21.69 1.52
C LYS A 358 -10.55 20.74 0.43
N PRO A 359 -11.62 19.98 0.69
CA PRO A 359 -12.13 19.02 -0.29
C PRO A 359 -12.51 19.72 -1.59
N VAL A 360 -12.00 19.19 -2.71
CA VAL A 360 -12.44 19.59 -4.04
C VAL A 360 -13.45 18.58 -4.53
N LYS A 361 -14.59 19.08 -5.02
CA LYS A 361 -15.62 18.22 -5.61
C LYS A 361 -15.17 17.80 -7.01
N VAL A 362 -14.72 16.56 -7.15
CA VAL A 362 -14.47 15.93 -8.44
C VAL A 362 -15.66 15.05 -8.76
N ALA A 363 -16.37 15.35 -9.86
CA ALA A 363 -17.53 14.57 -10.24
C ALA A 363 -17.09 13.24 -10.86
N PRO A 364 -17.64 12.09 -10.42
CA PRO A 364 -17.35 10.81 -11.06
C PRO A 364 -17.93 10.82 -12.47
N LYS A 365 -17.20 10.23 -13.43
CA LYS A 365 -17.72 9.99 -14.78
C LYS A 365 -18.22 8.56 -14.86
N PHE A 366 -19.47 8.37 -15.28
CA PHE A 366 -20.10 7.05 -15.31
C PHE A 366 -19.27 6.01 -16.09
N GLU A 367 -18.65 6.41 -17.20
CA GLU A 367 -17.79 5.56 -18.03
C GLU A 367 -16.60 4.94 -17.28
N ASP A 368 -16.11 5.58 -16.22
CA ASP A 368 -15.02 5.06 -15.38
C ASP A 368 -15.47 3.93 -14.43
N TYR A 369 -16.78 3.76 -14.25
CA TYR A 369 -17.38 2.77 -13.34
C TYR A 369 -18.09 1.63 -14.07
N VAL A 370 -18.19 1.68 -15.41
CA VAL A 370 -18.82 0.63 -16.24
C VAL A 370 -17.87 0.06 -17.29
N LYS A 371 -16.56 0.07 -17.01
CA LYS A 371 -15.55 -0.53 -17.87
C LYS A 371 -15.73 -2.04 -17.94
N GLN A 372 -15.39 -2.61 -19.10
CA GLN A 372 -15.30 -4.06 -19.26
C GLN A 372 -14.19 -4.63 -18.37
N ASP A 373 -14.31 -5.90 -18.02
CA ASP A 373 -13.29 -6.60 -17.25
C ASP A 373 -11.91 -6.43 -17.90
N VAL A 374 -10.96 -5.92 -17.13
CA VAL A 374 -9.56 -5.86 -17.54
C VAL A 374 -8.95 -7.24 -17.25
N ALA A 375 -8.21 -7.79 -18.21
CA ALA A 375 -7.53 -9.06 -18.02
C ALA A 375 -6.59 -8.98 -16.80
N ALA A 376 -6.61 -10.03 -15.97
CA ALA A 376 -5.71 -10.10 -14.82
C ALA A 376 -4.25 -10.01 -15.28
N GLU A 377 -3.51 -9.11 -14.64
CA GLU A 377 -2.10 -8.95 -14.88
C GLU A 377 -1.30 -9.97 -14.05
N ASP A 378 -0.27 -10.58 -14.65
CA ASP A 378 0.73 -11.35 -13.88
C ASP A 378 1.54 -10.38 -13.01
N VAL A 379 1.29 -10.41 -11.71
CA VAL A 379 1.92 -9.53 -10.70
C VAL A 379 2.83 -10.33 -9.75
N SER A 380 3.26 -11.53 -10.16
CA SER A 380 4.01 -12.45 -9.30
C SER A 380 5.38 -11.93 -8.83
N ASP A 381 5.95 -10.97 -9.55
CA ASP A 381 7.21 -10.32 -9.23
C ASP A 381 7.05 -8.92 -8.63
N LEU A 382 5.83 -8.52 -8.28
CA LEU A 382 5.54 -7.23 -7.63
C LEU A 382 5.43 -7.39 -6.10
N ALA A 383 5.80 -6.33 -5.38
CA ALA A 383 5.61 -6.18 -3.94
C ALA A 383 4.12 -6.03 -3.58
N ASP A 384 3.82 -6.32 -2.31
CA ASP A 384 2.47 -6.35 -1.73
C ASP A 384 2.15 -5.09 -0.95
#